data_AF-A0A8S1XCZ8-F1
#
_entry.id   AF-A0A8S1XCZ8-F1
#
_cell.length_a   1.000
_cell.length_b   1.000
_cell.length_c   1.000
_cell.angle_alpha   90.00
_cell.angle_beta   90.00
_cell.angle_gamma   90.00
#
_symmetry.space_group_name_H-M   'P 1'
#
loop_
_entity.id
_entity.type
_entity.pdbx_description
1 polymer ?
#
loop_
_entity_poly.entity_id
_entity_poly.type
_entity_poly.pdbx_seq_one_letter_code
_entity_poly.pdbx_strand_id
1 'polypeptide(L)'
;MITGSRYFIFYQRGKKKQSNSTRDGLNCQQYWNKVNGKANLLMVFKSKSDYIFGAYSPCKWKSANCGKNIEDNTISSFIFSQTHDQIYPLKQDSKQYAIHCNYNYGPIFGKGYDILINGNFTDGYSQLGQGYQFEKYKNGSNDPYLFGQDKPEIKECEIYELQFV
;
A
#
# COMPACT_ATOMS: atom_id res chain seq x y z
N MET A 1 18.71 12.70 9.30
CA MET A 1 17.78 12.34 10.40
C MET A 1 16.39 12.31 9.78
N ILE A 2 15.68 11.18 9.72
CA ILE A 2 14.35 11.14 9.09
C ILE A 2 13.34 11.66 10.11
N THR A 3 12.79 12.85 9.89
CA THR A 3 11.70 13.39 10.70
C THR A 3 10.38 13.15 9.96
N GLY A 4 9.61 12.15 10.39
CA GLY A 4 8.29 11.87 9.80
C GLY A 4 7.20 12.67 10.51
N SER A 5 6.36 13.37 9.75
CA SER A 5 5.11 13.89 10.31
C SER A 5 4.07 12.76 10.30
N ARG A 6 3.57 12.35 11.48
CA ARG A 6 2.53 11.33 11.60
C ARG A 6 1.22 11.88 11.06
N TYR A 7 0.75 11.37 9.92
CA TYR A 7 -0.55 11.75 9.39
C TYR A 7 -1.35 10.49 9.07
N PHE A 8 -2.24 10.16 10.00
CA PHE A 8 -3.40 9.27 9.86
C PHE A 8 -3.18 7.81 10.30
N ILE A 9 -3.82 7.47 11.43
CA ILE A 9 -4.06 6.11 11.90
C ILE A 9 -5.53 5.82 11.61
N PHE A 10 -5.83 4.80 10.82
CA PHE A 10 -7.18 4.29 10.64
C PHE A 10 -7.40 3.09 11.55
N TYR A 11 -8.31 3.22 12.53
CA TYR A 11 -8.75 2.13 13.39
C TYR A 11 -10.13 1.64 12.96
N GLN A 12 -10.26 0.36 12.58
CA GLN A 12 -11.54 -0.34 12.62
C GLN A 12 -11.71 -0.98 14.00
N ARG A 13 -12.12 -0.20 15.01
CA ARG A 13 -12.32 -0.75 16.36
C ARG A 13 -13.65 -1.49 16.45
N GLY A 14 -13.57 -2.80 16.68
CA GLY A 14 -14.69 -3.63 17.10
C GLY A 14 -15.30 -3.15 18.43
N LYS A 15 -16.52 -2.61 18.33
CA LYS A 15 -17.59 -2.40 19.33
C LYS A 15 -17.40 -1.40 20.50
N LYS A 16 -18.46 -0.56 20.62
CA LYS A 16 -18.89 0.44 21.64
C LYS A 16 -18.00 1.70 21.68
N LYS A 17 -18.46 2.90 21.30
CA LYS A 17 -19.69 3.63 21.68
C LYS A 17 -20.06 4.64 20.59
N GLN A 18 -21.36 4.84 20.35
CA GLN A 18 -21.94 5.61 19.25
C GLN A 18 -21.94 7.13 19.53
N SER A 19 -21.35 7.92 18.62
CA SER A 19 -21.77 9.30 18.32
C SER A 19 -21.94 9.40 16.81
N ASN A 20 -23.13 9.80 16.38
CA ASN A 20 -23.58 9.78 14.99
C ASN A 20 -22.80 10.77 14.10
N SER A 21 -21.90 10.25 13.27
CA SER A 21 -21.64 10.73 11.91
C SER A 21 -21.05 9.60 11.05
N THR A 22 -21.91 8.76 10.47
CA THR A 22 -21.74 8.07 9.18
C THR A 22 -20.34 7.57 8.73
N ARG A 23 -20.13 6.24 8.79
CA ARG A 23 -19.21 5.44 7.92
C ARG A 23 -17.68 5.61 8.08
N ASP A 24 -17.15 5.62 9.30
CA ASP A 24 -15.69 5.71 9.56
C ASP A 24 -14.91 4.40 9.35
N GLY A 25 -15.08 3.75 8.20
CA GLY A 25 -14.33 2.54 7.85
C GLY A 25 -13.32 2.76 6.74
N LEU A 26 -12.22 2.02 6.74
CA LEU A 26 -11.22 1.96 5.65
C LEU A 26 -11.89 1.83 4.28
N ASN A 27 -11.86 2.91 3.48
CA ASN A 27 -12.41 2.93 2.13
C ASN A 27 -11.63 3.89 1.21
N CYS A 28 -11.79 3.73 -0.11
CA CYS A 28 -11.05 4.48 -1.13
C CYS A 28 -11.28 5.99 -1.04
N GLN A 29 -12.48 6.45 -0.71
CA GLN A 29 -12.76 7.89 -0.59
C GLN A 29 -11.94 8.49 0.55
N GLN A 30 -11.94 7.86 1.73
CA GLN A 30 -11.11 8.31 2.85
C GLN A 30 -9.62 8.22 2.55
N TYR A 31 -9.18 7.13 1.91
CA TYR A 31 -7.80 6.93 1.47
C TYR A 31 -7.34 8.05 0.53
N TRP A 32 -8.06 8.29 -0.57
CA TRP A 32 -7.70 9.32 -1.55
C TRP A 32 -7.76 10.73 -0.98
N ASN A 33 -8.69 11.02 -0.07
CA ASN A 33 -8.70 12.29 0.66
C ASN A 33 -7.41 12.52 1.48
N LYS A 34 -6.72 11.46 1.90
CA LYS A 34 -5.46 11.57 2.65
C LYS A 34 -4.22 11.61 1.75
N VAL A 35 -4.19 10.83 0.66
CA VAL A 35 -2.97 10.66 -0.14
C VAL A 35 -2.92 11.53 -1.39
N ASN A 36 -4.06 12.04 -1.88
CA ASN A 36 -4.11 12.76 -3.14
C ASN A 36 -3.25 14.04 -3.11
N GLY A 37 -2.32 14.13 -4.05
CA GLY A 37 -1.36 15.22 -4.18
C GLY A 37 -0.08 15.06 -3.36
N LYS A 38 0.06 14.01 -2.53
CA LYS A 38 1.22 13.78 -1.66
C LYS A 38 2.28 12.90 -2.30
N ALA A 39 3.50 12.95 -1.77
CA ALA A 39 4.66 12.15 -2.18
C ALA A 39 5.39 11.62 -0.93
N ASN A 40 6.43 10.80 -1.11
CA ASN A 40 7.22 10.22 0.00
C ASN A 40 6.35 9.51 1.04
N LEU A 41 5.43 8.67 0.57
CA LEU A 41 4.50 7.98 1.46
C LEU A 41 5.00 6.60 1.82
N LEU A 42 5.10 6.34 3.13
CA LEU A 42 5.22 5.00 3.70
C LEU A 42 3.84 4.56 4.17
N MET A 43 3.34 3.46 3.64
CA MET A 43 2.05 2.87 4.03
C MET A 43 2.30 1.56 4.75
N VAL A 44 1.68 1.40 5.91
CA VAL A 44 1.77 0.21 6.76
C VAL A 44 0.37 -0.37 6.92
N PHE A 45 0.24 -1.66 6.65
CA PHE A 45 -1.02 -2.39 6.72
C PHE A 45 -0.90 -3.57 7.67
N LYS A 46 -2.01 -3.86 8.34
CA LYS A 46 -2.18 -5.09 9.12
C LYS A 46 -3.40 -5.85 8.60
N SER A 47 -3.21 -7.10 8.18
CA SER A 47 -4.32 -7.98 7.77
C SER A 47 -5.07 -8.56 8.96
N LYS A 48 -6.23 -9.18 8.72
CA LYS A 48 -6.97 -9.90 9.77
C LYS A 48 -6.15 -11.04 10.37
N SER A 49 -5.36 -11.75 9.57
CA SER A 49 -4.37 -12.76 10.00
C SER A 49 -3.15 -12.19 10.74
N ASP A 50 -3.14 -10.92 11.13
CA ASP A 50 -2.06 -10.26 11.88
C ASP A 50 -0.72 -10.12 11.12
N TYR A 51 -0.72 -10.29 9.79
CA TYR A 51 0.47 -10.00 9.00
C TYR A 51 0.63 -8.50 8.83
N ILE A 52 1.86 -8.03 9.06
CA ILE A 52 2.23 -6.63 8.92
C ILE A 52 3.15 -6.50 7.71
N PHE A 53 2.72 -5.67 6.77
CA PHE A 53 3.39 -5.42 5.51
C PHE A 53 3.09 -4.00 5.06
N GLY A 54 3.77 -3.57 4.01
CA GLY A 54 3.57 -2.23 3.50
C GLY A 54 4.50 -1.91 2.36
N ALA A 55 4.50 -0.64 2.00
CA ALA A 55 5.36 -0.16 0.94
C ALA A 55 5.66 1.32 1.12
N TYR A 56 6.82 1.71 0.64
CA TYR A 56 7.22 3.10 0.48
C TYR A 56 7.29 3.44 -1.00
N SER A 57 6.87 4.65 -1.35
CA SER A 57 7.17 5.23 -2.65
C SER A 57 7.41 6.75 -2.55
N PRO A 58 8.46 7.28 -3.21
CA PRO A 58 8.67 8.72 -3.35
C PRO A 58 7.72 9.34 -4.38
N CYS A 59 7.04 8.53 -5.19
CA CYS A 59 6.15 9.01 -6.25
C CYS A 59 4.99 9.83 -5.71
N LYS A 60 4.54 10.80 -6.51
CA LYS A 60 3.36 11.60 -6.21
C LYS A 60 2.09 10.80 -6.47
N TRP A 61 1.29 10.59 -5.43
CA TRP A 61 -0.01 9.94 -5.47
C TRP A 61 -1.06 10.92 -5.96
N LYS A 62 -1.44 10.84 -7.24
CA LYS A 62 -2.48 11.70 -7.80
C LYS A 62 -3.62 10.83 -8.31
N SER A 63 -4.80 11.00 -7.71
CA SER A 63 -6.02 10.33 -8.13
C SER A 63 -6.25 10.54 -9.62
N ALA A 64 -6.60 9.46 -10.33
CA ALA A 64 -6.82 9.46 -11.76
C ALA A 64 -8.10 8.67 -12.07
N ASN A 65 -8.95 9.25 -12.94
CA ASN A 65 -10.21 8.63 -13.36
C ASN A 65 -9.96 7.36 -14.17
N CYS A 66 -9.03 7.44 -15.11
CA CYS A 66 -8.48 6.27 -15.79
C CYS A 66 -7.16 5.93 -15.10
N GLY A 67 -7.02 4.68 -14.65
CA GLY A 67 -5.85 4.22 -13.91
C GLY A 67 -4.54 4.59 -14.60
N LYS A 68 -3.55 5.06 -13.83
CA LYS A 68 -2.28 5.56 -14.35
C LYS A 68 -1.08 4.96 -13.59
N ASN A 69 -0.16 4.37 -14.33
CA ASN A 69 1.14 3.97 -13.80
C ASN A 69 2.03 5.21 -13.58
N ILE A 70 2.71 5.25 -12.44
CA ILE A 70 3.63 6.33 -12.09
C ILE A 70 5.03 5.73 -11.97
N GLU A 71 5.97 6.37 -12.66
CA GLU A 71 7.37 5.98 -12.66
C GLU A 71 8.09 6.47 -11.41
N ASP A 72 8.90 5.60 -10.81
CA ASP A 72 9.90 5.98 -9.81
C ASP A 72 11.29 6.04 -10.45
N ASN A 73 11.72 7.24 -10.85
CA ASN A 73 13.05 7.44 -11.42
C ASN A 73 14.20 7.30 -10.41
N THR A 74 13.90 7.33 -9.11
CA THR A 74 14.90 7.21 -8.05
C THR A 74 15.16 5.77 -7.64
N ILE A 75 14.32 4.83 -8.09
CA ILE A 75 14.40 3.39 -7.74
C ILE A 75 14.43 3.20 -6.21
N SER A 76 13.77 4.10 -5.48
CA SER A 76 13.79 4.11 -4.02
C SER A 76 12.51 3.53 -3.42
N SER A 77 11.49 3.23 -4.23
CA SER A 77 10.31 2.50 -3.78
C SER A 77 10.70 1.08 -3.34
N PHE A 78 10.04 0.61 -2.29
CA PHE A 78 10.19 -0.77 -1.81
C PHE A 78 8.88 -1.26 -1.18
N ILE A 79 8.66 -2.56 -1.26
CA ILE A 79 7.68 -3.27 -0.44
C ILE A 79 8.43 -3.84 0.77
N PHE A 80 7.77 -3.98 1.91
CA PHE A 80 8.33 -4.69 3.05
C PHE A 80 7.29 -5.62 3.69
N SER A 81 7.78 -6.66 4.35
CA SER A 81 7.00 -7.48 5.27
C SER A 81 7.73 -7.50 6.60
N GLN A 82 7.10 -6.91 7.63
CA GLN A 82 7.61 -7.01 8.99
C GLN A 82 7.47 -8.45 9.50
N THR A 83 6.38 -9.13 9.16
CA THR A 83 6.12 -10.52 9.58
C THR A 83 7.18 -11.50 9.07
N HIS A 84 7.74 -11.28 7.89
CA HIS A 84 8.82 -12.12 7.34
C HIS A 84 10.22 -11.54 7.53
N ASP A 85 10.35 -10.34 8.11
CA ASP A 85 11.60 -9.61 8.23
C ASP A 85 12.32 -9.45 6.88
N GLN A 86 11.62 -8.88 5.90
CA GLN A 86 12.11 -8.76 4.52
C GLN A 86 11.71 -7.42 3.90
N ILE A 87 12.59 -6.93 3.01
CA ILE A 87 12.36 -5.77 2.15
C ILE A 87 12.55 -6.23 0.70
N TYR A 88 11.68 -5.75 -0.18
CA TYR A 88 11.62 -6.08 -1.59
C TYR A 88 11.82 -4.78 -2.38
N PRO A 89 13.05 -4.48 -2.83
CA PRO A 89 13.34 -3.28 -3.62
C PRO A 89 12.64 -3.29 -4.98
N LEU A 90 12.32 -2.12 -5.52
CA LEU A 90 11.81 -2.00 -6.89
C LEU A 90 12.82 -2.54 -7.90
N LYS A 91 12.36 -3.28 -8.91
CA LYS A 91 13.22 -3.70 -10.02
C LYS A 91 13.47 -2.55 -10.98
N GLN A 92 14.72 -2.42 -11.45
CA GLN A 92 15.14 -1.38 -12.38
C GLN A 92 14.29 -1.32 -13.66
N ASP A 93 13.97 -2.50 -14.23
CA ASP A 93 13.18 -2.65 -15.45
C ASP A 93 11.68 -2.39 -15.26
N SER A 94 11.24 -2.30 -14.00
CA SER A 94 9.85 -2.13 -13.61
C SER A 94 9.56 -0.73 -13.07
N LYS A 95 10.54 0.19 -13.14
CA LYS A 95 10.44 1.54 -12.59
C LYS A 95 9.24 2.34 -13.07
N GLN A 96 8.85 2.16 -14.33
CA GLN A 96 7.68 2.79 -14.96
C GLN A 96 6.32 2.32 -14.39
N TYR A 97 6.33 1.23 -13.61
CA TYR A 97 5.18 0.62 -12.98
C TYR A 97 5.32 0.61 -11.44
N ALA A 98 6.09 1.53 -10.86
CA ALA A 98 6.38 1.54 -9.42
C ALA A 98 5.12 1.59 -8.56
N ILE A 99 4.17 2.46 -8.93
CA ILE A 99 2.82 2.53 -8.36
C ILE A 99 1.77 2.71 -9.46
N HIS A 100 0.53 2.39 -9.14
CA HIS A 100 -0.63 2.65 -10.01
C HIS A 100 -1.69 3.46 -9.25
N CYS A 101 -2.09 4.60 -9.82
CA CYS A 101 -3.10 5.48 -9.24
C CYS A 101 -4.43 5.32 -9.96
N ASN A 102 -5.47 4.87 -9.25
CA ASN A 102 -6.84 4.79 -9.75
C ASN A 102 -7.81 5.10 -8.61
N TYR A 103 -8.69 6.08 -8.80
CA TYR A 103 -9.58 6.58 -7.74
C TYR A 103 -10.53 5.53 -7.16
N ASN A 104 -10.82 4.45 -7.90
CA ASN A 104 -11.69 3.35 -7.47
C ASN A 104 -11.01 2.33 -6.56
N TYR A 105 -9.68 2.36 -6.47
CA TYR A 105 -8.88 1.41 -5.71
C TYR A 105 -8.26 2.08 -4.48
N GLY A 106 -7.74 1.26 -3.58
CA GLY A 106 -6.80 1.70 -2.57
C GLY A 106 -5.39 1.81 -3.17
N PRO A 107 -4.34 1.49 -2.40
CA PRO A 107 -2.97 1.49 -2.90
C PRO A 107 -2.71 0.31 -3.85
N ILE A 108 -1.94 0.61 -4.91
CA ILE A 108 -1.43 -0.39 -5.85
C ILE A 108 0.07 -0.12 -6.08
N PHE A 109 0.89 -1.14 -5.90
CA PHE A 109 2.33 -1.11 -6.10
C PHE A 109 2.75 -2.16 -7.13
N GLY A 110 3.62 -1.75 -8.05
CA GLY A 110 4.40 -2.66 -8.89
C GLY A 110 3.74 -3.10 -10.20
N LYS A 111 4.60 -3.54 -11.12
CA LYS A 111 4.20 -4.21 -12.37
C LYS A 111 3.44 -5.48 -12.02
N GLY A 112 2.33 -5.78 -12.71
CA GLY A 112 1.54 -6.98 -12.40
C GLY A 112 0.87 -6.94 -11.02
N TYR A 113 0.98 -5.81 -10.32
CA TYR A 113 0.37 -5.56 -9.02
C TYR A 113 0.91 -6.46 -7.90
N ASP A 114 2.19 -6.26 -7.56
CA ASP A 114 2.84 -6.86 -6.40
C ASP A 114 2.03 -6.66 -5.10
N ILE A 115 1.39 -5.50 -4.95
CA ILE A 115 0.30 -5.27 -3.99
C ILE A 115 -0.85 -4.59 -4.72
N LEU A 116 -2.06 -5.16 -4.62
CA LEU A 116 -3.31 -4.51 -4.99
C LEU A 116 -4.29 -4.61 -3.84
N ILE A 117 -4.75 -3.47 -3.34
CA ILE A 117 -5.81 -3.37 -2.35
C ILE A 117 -7.00 -2.64 -2.99
N ASN A 118 -8.17 -3.30 -3.01
CA ASN A 118 -9.40 -2.72 -3.56
C ASN A 118 -9.92 -1.58 -2.69
N GLY A 119 -10.81 -0.75 -3.26
CA GLY A 119 -11.33 0.43 -2.57
C GLY A 119 -12.14 0.15 -1.30
N ASN A 120 -12.51 -1.10 -1.02
CA ASN A 120 -13.15 -1.51 0.23
C ASN A 120 -12.15 -1.98 1.30
N PHE A 121 -10.85 -2.06 0.97
CA PHE A 121 -9.78 -2.57 1.85
C PHE A 121 -9.97 -4.01 2.37
N THR A 122 -11.00 -4.73 1.90
CA THR A 122 -11.24 -6.13 2.26
C THR A 122 -10.76 -7.11 1.20
N ASP A 123 -10.65 -6.65 -0.04
CA ASP A 123 -10.34 -7.49 -1.20
C ASP A 123 -9.11 -6.97 -1.96
N GLY A 124 -8.55 -7.82 -2.81
CA GLY A 124 -7.31 -7.54 -3.52
C GLY A 124 -6.46 -8.80 -3.67
N TYR A 125 -5.22 -8.63 -4.12
CA TYR A 125 -4.26 -9.72 -4.28
C TYR A 125 -2.83 -9.17 -4.27
N SER A 126 -1.87 -10.08 -4.22
CA SER A 126 -0.44 -9.78 -4.34
C SER A 126 0.14 -10.70 -5.40
N GLN A 127 0.87 -10.13 -6.36
CA GLN A 127 1.77 -10.85 -7.25
C GLN A 127 3.24 -10.53 -6.95
N LEU A 128 3.58 -10.44 -5.65
CA LEU A 128 4.91 -10.03 -5.17
C LEU A 128 6.02 -10.78 -5.90
N GLY A 129 6.92 -10.01 -6.51
CA GLY A 129 8.00 -10.54 -7.34
C GLY A 129 7.88 -10.18 -8.82
N GLN A 130 6.82 -9.50 -9.25
CA GLN A 130 6.66 -9.04 -10.63
C GLN A 130 7.43 -7.75 -10.87
N GLY A 131 7.06 -6.67 -10.18
CA GLY A 131 7.71 -5.35 -10.24
C GLY A 131 8.72 -5.09 -9.13
N TYR A 132 8.55 -5.74 -7.97
CA TYR A 132 9.50 -5.68 -6.85
C TYR A 132 10.30 -6.97 -6.76
N GLN A 133 11.51 -6.91 -6.23
CA GLN A 133 12.42 -8.04 -6.16
C GLN A 133 11.99 -9.01 -5.07
N PHE A 134 11.72 -10.26 -5.43
CA PHE A 134 11.50 -11.33 -4.46
C PHE A 134 12.22 -12.59 -4.93
N GLU A 135 13.22 -13.05 -4.17
CA GLU A 135 14.07 -14.17 -4.57
C GLU A 135 13.29 -15.48 -4.75
N LYS A 136 12.25 -15.69 -3.92
CA LYS A 136 11.37 -16.86 -3.98
C LYS A 136 10.55 -16.91 -5.27
N TYR A 137 10.08 -15.74 -5.76
CA TYR A 137 9.21 -15.64 -6.93
C TYR A 137 9.70 -14.56 -7.89
N LYS A 138 10.57 -14.93 -8.84
CA LYS A 138 11.14 -13.96 -9.79
C LYS A 138 10.13 -13.33 -10.76
N ASN A 139 8.96 -13.97 -10.94
CA ASN A 139 7.87 -13.55 -11.82
C ASN A 139 6.53 -13.51 -11.07
N GLY A 140 6.54 -13.19 -9.78
CA GLY A 140 5.34 -13.19 -8.95
C GLY A 140 4.71 -14.55 -8.69
N SER A 141 3.78 -14.56 -7.75
CA SER A 141 2.90 -15.68 -7.45
C SER A 141 1.64 -15.13 -6.81
N ASN A 142 0.47 -15.76 -7.02
CA ASN A 142 -0.75 -15.46 -6.25
C ASN A 142 -0.68 -16.07 -4.83
N ASP A 143 0.52 -16.17 -4.26
CA ASP A 143 0.76 -16.70 -2.92
C ASP A 143 0.25 -15.68 -1.89
N PRO A 144 -0.53 -16.10 -0.88
CA PRO A 144 -1.00 -15.23 0.20
C PRO A 144 0.13 -14.68 1.09
N TYR A 145 1.40 -14.99 0.77
CA TYR A 145 2.63 -14.62 1.47
C TYR A 145 2.57 -13.26 2.19
N LEU A 146 2.29 -12.14 1.52
CA LEU A 146 2.29 -10.82 2.19
C LEU A 146 1.16 -10.67 3.22
N PHE A 147 -0.02 -11.23 2.96
CA PHE A 147 -1.22 -10.99 3.75
C PHE A 147 -1.46 -12.07 4.81
N GLY A 148 -0.85 -13.25 4.67
CA GLY A 148 -1.11 -14.43 5.48
C GLY A 148 -2.48 -15.07 5.21
N GLN A 149 -3.15 -14.68 4.13
CA GLN A 149 -4.49 -15.10 3.72
C GLN A 149 -4.74 -14.71 2.25
N ASP A 150 -5.73 -15.33 1.60
CA ASP A 150 -6.01 -15.18 0.16
C ASP A 150 -6.32 -13.73 -0.27
N LYS A 151 -6.85 -12.93 0.66
CA LYS A 151 -7.24 -11.53 0.44
C LYS A 151 -6.63 -10.65 1.51
N PRO A 152 -6.39 -9.36 1.26
CA PRO A 152 -5.74 -8.48 2.23
C PRO A 152 -6.50 -8.36 3.56
N GLU A 153 -7.84 -8.23 3.51
CA GLU A 153 -8.71 -7.96 4.67
C GLU A 153 -8.07 -7.02 5.71
N ILE A 154 -7.76 -5.80 5.30
CA ILE A 154 -7.03 -4.85 6.12
C ILE A 154 -7.86 -4.45 7.33
N LYS A 155 -7.31 -4.65 8.54
CA LYS A 155 -7.93 -4.20 9.79
C LYS A 155 -7.36 -2.89 10.30
N GLU A 156 -6.09 -2.61 10.02
CA GLU A 156 -5.40 -1.37 10.39
C GLU A 156 -4.58 -0.87 9.21
N CYS A 157 -4.60 0.45 9.00
CA CYS A 157 -3.83 1.13 7.96
C CYS A 157 -3.26 2.42 8.54
N GLU A 158 -1.95 2.60 8.39
CA GLU A 158 -1.24 3.80 8.78
C GLU A 158 -0.48 4.34 7.57
N ILE A 159 -0.53 5.66 7.38
CA ILE A 159 0.15 6.32 6.27
C ILE A 159 1.07 7.38 6.88
N TYR A 160 2.30 7.45 6.41
CA TYR A 160 3.30 8.39 6.89
C TYR A 160 3.85 9.16 5.70
N GLU A 161 3.86 10.48 5.80
CA GLU A 161 4.54 11.35 4.84
C GLU A 161 5.93 11.65 5.39
N LEU A 162 6.95 11.12 4.70
CA LEU A 162 8.33 11.23 5.14
C LEU A 162 8.94 12.55 4.64
N GLN A 163 9.65 13.23 5.54
CA GLN A 163 10.48 14.39 5.20
C GLN A 163 11.94 14.00 5.35
N PHE A 164 12.71 14.27 4.30
CA PHE A 164 14.15 14.08 4.28
C PHE A 164 14.79 15.46 4.46
N VAL A 165 15.54 15.60 5.55
CA VAL A 165 16.35 16.79 5.88
C VAL A 165 17.83 16.47 5.78
#